data_AF-A0A212D619-F1
#
_entry.id   AF-A0A212D619-F1
#
_cell.length_a   1.000
_cell.length_b   1.000
_cell.length_c   1.000
_cell.angle_alpha   90.00
_cell.angle_beta   90.00
_cell.angle_gamma   90.00
#
_symmetry.space_group_name_H-M   'P 1'
#
loop_
_entity.id
_entity.type
_entity.pdbx_description
1 polymer ?
#
loop_
_entity_poly.entity_id
_entity_poly.type
_entity_poly.pdbx_seq_one_letter_code
_entity_poly.pdbx_strand_id
1 'polypeptide(L)'
;MVLFAFMLVYPKEFHLNRGNHEDHMVNLRYGFTKEVMHKYKIHGKRILKLLQDVFCWLPLATLVDEKVLILHGGVSDRTDLELLAKLDRHKVLTER
;
A
#
# COMPACT_ATOMS: atom_id res chain seq x y z
N MET A 1 9.23 5.34 5.82
CA MET A 1 9.69 6.65 5.30
C MET A 1 10.88 6.49 4.34
N VAL A 2 11.94 5.75 4.68
CA VAL A 2 13.10 5.52 3.78
C VAL A 2 12.71 4.96 2.40
N LEU A 3 11.82 3.97 2.35
CA LEU A 3 11.39 3.38 1.07
C LEU A 3 10.71 4.40 0.14
N PHE A 4 9.95 5.35 0.70
CA PHE A 4 9.37 6.45 -0.09
C PHE A 4 10.45 7.40 -0.61
N ALA A 5 11.55 7.62 0.13
CA ALA A 5 12.67 8.38 -0.39
C ALA A 5 13.33 7.67 -1.57
N PHE A 6 13.47 6.34 -1.54
CA PHE A 6 13.96 5.58 -2.69
C PHE A 6 13.03 5.64 -3.90
N MET A 7 11.71 5.66 -3.71
CA MET A 7 10.80 5.92 -4.83
C MET A 7 11.04 7.28 -5.50
N LEU A 8 11.49 8.29 -4.75
CA LEU A 8 11.80 9.61 -5.29
C LEU A 8 13.18 9.66 -5.97
N VAL A 9 14.19 9.00 -5.37
CA VAL A 9 15.56 9.00 -5.88
C VAL A 9 15.72 8.06 -7.07
N TYR A 10 15.02 6.93 -7.09
CA TYR A 10 15.09 5.87 -8.10
C TYR A 10 13.70 5.55 -8.68
N PRO A 11 13.03 6.53 -9.33
CA PRO A 11 11.64 6.38 -9.74
C PRO A 11 11.41 5.34 -10.85
N LYS A 12 12.47 4.88 -11.53
CA LYS A 12 12.37 3.85 -12.58
C LYS A 12 12.76 2.46 -12.09
N GLU A 13 13.54 2.39 -11.03
CA GLU A 13 14.17 1.18 -10.53
C GLU A 13 13.51 0.66 -9.25
N PHE A 14 12.92 1.56 -8.45
CA PHE A 14 12.35 1.23 -7.15
C PHE A 14 10.82 1.33 -7.15
N HIS A 15 10.17 0.17 -7.03
CA HIS A 15 8.72 0.02 -7.08
C HIS A 15 8.20 -0.55 -5.76
N LEU A 16 7.08 -0.03 -5.26
CA LEU A 16 6.39 -0.56 -4.08
C LEU A 16 4.97 -0.92 -4.44
N ASN A 17 4.56 -2.14 -4.11
CA ASN A 17 3.15 -2.54 -4.13
C ASN A 17 2.55 -2.45 -2.74
N ARG A 18 1.23 -2.23 -2.70
CA ARG A 18 0.44 -2.25 -1.48
C ARG A 18 0.30 -3.69 -0.98
N GLY A 19 0.66 -3.93 0.28
CA GLY A 19 0.33 -5.16 0.99
C GLY A 19 -0.94 -5.03 1.82
N ASN A 20 -1.32 -6.11 2.50
CA ASN A 20 -2.48 -6.11 3.39
C ASN A 20 -2.25 -5.28 4.68
N HIS A 21 -0.99 -5.09 5.08
CA HIS A 21 -0.62 -4.28 6.24
C HIS A 21 -0.60 -2.78 5.94
N GLU A 22 -0.63 -2.36 4.68
CA GLU A 22 -0.79 -0.96 4.25
C GLU A 22 -2.27 -0.55 4.27
N ASP A 23 -2.91 -0.79 5.41
CA ASP A 23 -4.30 -0.47 5.71
C ASP A 23 -4.46 0.05 7.15
N HIS A 24 -5.38 1.00 7.34
CA HIS A 24 -5.59 1.66 8.62
C HIS A 24 -6.09 0.69 9.71
N MET A 25 -7.00 -0.22 9.38
CA MET A 25 -7.57 -1.17 10.34
C MET A 25 -6.49 -2.14 10.81
N VAL A 26 -5.66 -2.61 9.88
CA VAL A 26 -4.54 -3.50 10.18
C VAL A 26 -3.48 -2.77 11.02
N ASN A 27 -3.14 -1.52 10.67
CA ASN A 27 -2.22 -0.70 11.45
C ASN A 27 -2.68 -0.45 12.89
N LEU A 28 -3.98 -0.23 13.08
CA LEU A 28 -4.59 -0.05 14.40
C LEU A 28 -4.52 -1.36 15.21
N ARG A 29 -4.85 -2.50 14.60
CA ARG A 29 -4.90 -3.80 15.26
C ARG A 29 -3.52 -4.31 15.67
N TYR A 30 -2.50 -4.13 14.83
CA TYR A 30 -1.18 -4.73 15.01
C TYR A 30 -0.12 -3.76 15.52
N GLY A 31 -0.52 -2.61 16.08
CA GLY A 31 0.37 -1.77 16.89
C GLY A 31 1.20 -0.73 16.12
N PHE A 32 1.17 -0.71 14.78
CA PHE A 32 1.83 0.33 13.99
C PHE A 32 1.34 1.73 14.37
N THR A 33 0.03 1.90 14.57
CA THR A 33 -0.56 3.15 15.05
C THR A 33 0.04 3.57 16.40
N LYS A 34 0.18 2.63 17.34
CA LYS A 34 0.77 2.89 18.67
C LYS A 34 2.24 3.29 18.56
N GLU A 35 2.98 2.62 17.69
CA GLU A 35 4.39 2.93 17.44
C GLU A 35 4.59 4.35 16.90
N VAL A 36 3.83 4.74 15.87
CA VAL A 36 3.93 6.09 15.28
C VAL A 36 3.55 7.16 16.29
N MET A 37 2.47 6.94 17.05
CA MET A 37 2.03 7.86 18.10
C MET A 37 3.09 8.02 19.21
N HIS A 38 3.77 6.94 19.58
CA HIS A 38 4.82 6.98 20.60
C HIS A 38 6.09 7.70 20.10
N LYS A 39 6.57 7.35 18.90
CA LYS A 39 7.83 7.89 18.35
C LYS A 39 7.72 9.37 17.96
N TYR A 40 6.60 9.78 17.37
CA TYR A 40 6.43 11.12 16.79
C TYR A 40 5.53 12.05 17.62
N LYS A 41 4.97 11.56 18.74
CA LYS A 41 4.23 12.32 19.76
C LYS A 41 3.17 13.24 19.13
N ILE A 42 3.36 14.56 19.23
CA ILE A 42 2.43 15.59 18.73
C ILE A 42 2.16 15.50 17.22
N HIS A 43 3.09 14.92 16.44
CA HIS A 43 2.95 14.78 14.99
C HIS A 43 2.39 13.42 14.56
N GLY A 44 2.26 12.45 15.48
CA GLY A 44 1.88 11.07 15.16
C GLY A 44 0.55 10.97 14.40
N LYS A 45 -0.47 11.72 14.83
CA LYS A 45 -1.79 11.74 14.16
C LYS A 45 -1.70 12.22 12.71
N ARG A 46 -0.95 13.31 12.47
CA ARG A 46 -0.76 13.86 11.13
C ARG A 46 0.01 12.90 10.23
N ILE A 47 1.05 12.26 10.75
CA ILE A 47 1.84 11.26 10.01
C ILE A 47 0.97 10.06 9.64
N LEU A 48 0.17 9.54 10.58
CA LEU A 48 -0.74 8.42 10.30
C LEU A 48 -1.75 8.75 9.21
N LYS A 49 -2.33 9.96 9.25
CA LYS A 49 -3.26 10.40 8.21
C LYS A 49 -2.59 10.46 6.83
N LEU A 50 -1.38 11.03 6.76
CA LEU A 50 -0.60 11.07 5.53
C LEU A 50 -0.23 9.67 5.02
N LEU A 51 0.18 8.77 5.91
CA LEU A 51 0.50 7.39 5.54
C LEU A 51 -0.72 6.65 5.01
N GLN A 52 -1.89 6.84 5.62
CA GLN A 52 -3.14 6.27 5.13
C GLN A 52 -3.44 6.74 3.70
N ASP A 53 -3.28 8.03 3.42
CA ASP A 53 -3.53 8.58 2.09
C ASP A 53 -2.50 8.05 1.06
N VAL A 54 -1.22 7.97 1.44
CA VAL A 54 -0.13 7.43 0.58
C VAL A 54 -0.30 5.93 0.31
N PHE A 55 -0.73 5.14 1.30
CA PHE A 55 -0.99 3.71 1.09
C PHE A 55 -2.08 3.46 0.05
N CYS A 56 -3.08 4.33 -0.03
CA CYS A 56 -4.08 4.28 -1.09
C CYS A 56 -3.53 4.62 -2.48
N TRP A 57 -2.33 5.19 -2.60
CA TRP A 57 -1.70 5.49 -3.89
C TRP A 57 -0.85 4.34 -4.41
N LEU A 58 -0.38 3.47 -3.53
CA LEU A 58 0.46 2.33 -3.89
C LEU A 58 -0.28 1.40 -4.88
N PRO A 59 0.38 0.98 -5.97
CA PRO A 59 -0.13 -0.04 -6.88
C PRO A 59 -0.53 -1.33 -6.15
N LEU A 60 -1.59 -2.00 -6.60
CA LEU A 60 -2.00 -3.29 -6.05
C LEU A 60 -1.16 -4.45 -6.61
N ALA A 61 -0.63 -4.27 -7.82
CA ALA A 61 0.19 -5.24 -8.52
C ALA A 61 1.14 -4.54 -9.50
N THR A 62 2.20 -5.25 -9.91
CA THR A 62 3.12 -4.84 -10.98
C THR A 62 3.24 -5.96 -11.99
N LEU A 63 3.16 -5.63 -13.28
CA LEU A 63 3.44 -6.57 -14.36
C LEU A 63 4.84 -6.28 -14.93
N VAL A 64 5.75 -7.24 -14.81
CA VAL A 64 7.13 -7.12 -15.29
C VAL A 64 7.26 -7.85 -16.63
N ASP A 65 7.82 -7.15 -17.61
CA ASP A 65 8.06 -7.64 -18.98
C ASP A 65 6.84 -8.29 -19.65
N GLU A 66 5.64 -7.84 -19.28
CA GLU A 66 4.36 -8.40 -19.74
C GLU A 66 4.19 -9.91 -19.46
N LYS A 67 4.98 -10.44 -18.51
CA LYS A 67 5.10 -11.89 -18.27
C LYS A 67 4.88 -12.29 -16.82
N VAL A 68 5.37 -11.47 -15.89
CA VAL A 68 5.39 -11.83 -14.46
C VAL A 68 4.55 -10.84 -13.69
N LEU A 69 3.43 -11.32 -13.13
CA LEU A 69 2.57 -10.55 -12.24
C LEU A 69 3.08 -10.67 -10.80
N ILE A 70 3.41 -9.54 -10.19
CA ILE A 70 3.86 -9.42 -8.81
C ILE A 70 2.77 -8.75 -7.99
N LEU A 71 2.32 -9.41 -6.93
CA LEU A 71 1.27 -8.94 -6.02
C LEU A 71 1.47 -9.55 -4.63
N HIS A 72 0.84 -8.96 -3.62
CA HIS A 72 1.08 -9.36 -2.22
C HIS A 72 0.36 -10.65 -1.81
N GLY A 73 -0.95 -10.74 -2.03
CA GLY A 73 -1.79 -11.80 -1.43
C GLY A 73 -1.94 -13.09 -2.23
N GLY A 74 -1.57 -13.09 -3.52
CA GLY A 74 -1.78 -14.20 -4.45
C GLY A 74 -2.90 -13.96 -5.47
N VAL A 75 -3.01 -14.88 -6.42
CA VAL A 75 -4.10 -14.91 -7.42
C VAL A 75 -5.27 -15.75 -6.91
N SER A 76 -6.48 -15.31 -7.22
CA SER A 76 -7.74 -16.06 -7.07
C SER A 76 -8.20 -16.61 -8.43
N ASP A 77 -9.10 -17.60 -8.44
CA ASP A 77 -9.75 -18.13 -9.66
C ASP A 77 -10.49 -17.07 -10.49
N ARG A 78 -10.75 -15.89 -9.91
CA ARG A 78 -11.39 -14.75 -10.57
C ARG A 78 -10.39 -13.65 -11.02
N THR A 79 -9.10 -13.91 -10.91
CA THR A 79 -8.07 -12.92 -11.25
C THR A 79 -8.06 -12.70 -12.75
N ASP A 80 -8.35 -11.46 -13.14
CA ASP A 80 -8.27 -11.00 -14.52
C ASP A 80 -7.46 -9.68 -14.56
N LEU A 81 -6.54 -9.57 -15.50
CA LEU A 81 -5.64 -8.42 -15.59
C LEU A 81 -6.38 -7.14 -15.97
N GLU A 82 -7.42 -7.22 -16.80
CA GLU A 82 -8.22 -6.03 -17.14
C GLU A 82 -9.04 -5.56 -15.95
N LEU A 83 -9.62 -6.50 -15.19
CA LEU A 83 -10.33 -6.20 -13.97
C LEU A 83 -9.40 -5.50 -12.99
N LEU A 84 -8.21 -6.06 -12.74
CA LEU A 84 -7.19 -5.45 -11.87
C LEU A 84 -6.82 -4.03 -12.33
N ALA A 85 -6.65 -3.82 -13.63
CA ALA A 85 -6.33 -2.49 -14.19
C ALA A 85 -7.46 -1.47 -14.01
N LYS A 86 -8.72 -1.92 -13.91
CA LYS A 86 -9.91 -1.08 -13.73
C LYS A 86 -10.27 -0.82 -12.26
N LEU A 87 -9.61 -1.49 -11.30
CA LEU A 87 -9.90 -1.31 -9.87
C LEU A 87 -9.57 0.10 -9.38
N ASP A 88 -10.52 0.70 -8.67
CA ASP A 88 -10.30 1.95 -7.94
C ASP A 88 -9.56 1.66 -6.63
N ARG A 89 -8.23 1.70 -6.70
CA ARG A 89 -7.34 1.43 -5.56
C ARG A 89 -7.43 2.45 -4.41
N HIS A 90 -8.07 3.59 -4.62
CA HIS A 90 -8.26 4.60 -3.59
C HIS A 90 -9.45 4.30 -2.67
N LYS A 91 -10.37 3.43 -3.11
CA LYS A 91 -11.48 2.96 -2.29
C LYS A 91 -11.03 1.81 -1.41
N VAL A 92 -11.33 1.91 -0.12
CA VAL A 92 -11.31 0.76 0.77
C VAL A 92 -12.50 -0.11 0.37
N LEU A 93 -12.25 -1.24 -0.29
CA LEU A 93 -13.27 -2.26 -0.52
C LEU A 93 -13.50 -2.98 0.81
N THR A 94 -14.41 -2.43 1.63
CA THR A 94 -15.05 -3.20 2.70
C THR A 94 -16.11 -4.10 2.07
N GLU A 95 -15.72 -5.27 1.59
CA GLU A 95 -16.70 -6.34 1.35
C GLU A 95 -17.06 -6.99 2.69
N ARG A 96 -18.37 -7.08 2.93
CA ARG A 96 -18.99 -7.85 4.01
C ARG A 96 -18.93 -9.33 3.70
#